data_AF-A0A520CF05-F1
#
_entry.id   AF-A0A520CF05-F1
#
_cell.length_a   1.000
_cell.length_b   1.000
_cell.length_c   1.000
_cell.angle_alpha   90.00
_cell.angle_beta   90.00
_cell.angle_gamma   90.00
#
_symmetry.space_group_name_H-M   'P 1'
#
loop_
_entity.id
_entity.type
_entity.pdbx_description
1 polymer ?
#
loop_
_entity_poly.entity_id
_entity_poly.type
_entity_poly.pdbx_seq_one_letter_code
_entity_poly.pdbx_strand_id
1 'polypeptide(L)' 'MMKANITEVKIAEPCSQNWEEMENRGENKFCLSCNKSVTDFTGYTNAEIIKILSNTSSETCGRLTQTQLNQLN' A
#
# COMPACT_ATOMS: atom_id res chain seq x y z
N MET A 1 7.51 -11.36 17.31
CA MET A 1 6.65 -10.81 16.24
C MET A 1 6.72 -11.77 15.07
N MET A 2 5.60 -12.39 14.68
CA MET A 2 5.57 -13.35 13.57
C MET A 2 5.61 -12.55 12.26
N LYS A 3 6.68 -12.71 11.48
CA LYS A 3 6.76 -12.14 10.12
C LYS A 3 5.78 -12.91 9.24
N ALA A 4 4.78 -12.23 8.69
CA ALA A 4 3.92 -12.86 7.70
C ALA A 4 4.75 -13.13 6.43
N ASN A 5 4.77 -14.38 5.96
CA ASN A 5 5.33 -14.72 4.66
C ASN A 5 4.30 -14.33 3.60
N ILE A 6 4.52 -13.20 2.93
CA ILE A 6 3.69 -12.73 1.82
C ILE A 6 4.07 -13.56 0.60
N THR A 7 3.16 -14.41 0.14
CA THR A 7 3.32 -15.22 -1.09
C THR A 7 2.62 -14.59 -2.29
N GLU A 8 1.71 -13.64 -2.06
CA GLU A 8 0.91 -12.97 -3.09
C GLU A 8 0.44 -11.62 -2.54
N VAL A 9 0.42 -10.59 -3.38
CA VAL A 9 -0.11 -9.26 -3.05
C VAL A 9 -1.37 -9.01 -3.86
N LYS A 10 -2.52 -9.17 -3.21
CA LYS A 10 -3.84 -8.92 -3.79
C LYS A 10 -4.39 -7.56 -3.38
N ILE A 11 -4.86 -6.79 -4.36
CA ILE A 11 -5.67 -5.60 -4.13
C ILE A 11 -7.13 -6.04 -4.15
N ALA A 12 -7.69 -6.34 -2.97
CA ALA A 12 -9.09 -6.76 -2.87
C ALA A 12 -10.05 -5.63 -3.28
N GLU A 13 -9.75 -4.39 -2.89
CA GLU A 13 -10.56 -3.21 -3.16
C GLU A 13 -9.70 -2.14 -3.86
N PRO A 14 -9.73 -2.08 -5.21
CA PRO A 14 -9.01 -1.04 -5.92
C PRO A 14 -9.58 0.34 -5.59
N CYS A 15 -8.75 1.20 -5.00
CA CYS A 15 -9.11 2.58 -4.70
C CYS A 15 -8.88 3.45 -5.94
N SER A 16 -9.97 3.91 -6.57
CA SER A 16 -9.94 4.77 -7.77
C SER A 16 -9.89 6.27 -7.47
N GLN A 17 -9.69 6.65 -6.21
CA GLN A 17 -9.64 8.06 -5.81
C GLN A 17 -8.37 8.74 -6.31
N ASN A 18 -8.49 10.04 -6.63
CA ASN A 18 -7.37 10.86 -7.03
C ASN A 18 -6.43 11.11 -5.85
N TRP A 19 -5.15 10.74 -6.02
CA TRP A 19 -4.09 10.95 -5.03
C TRP A 19 -3.93 12.42 -4.62
N GLU A 20 -4.08 13.34 -5.57
CA GLU A 20 -3.91 14.77 -5.33
C GLU A 20 -5.02 15.35 -4.45
N GLU A 21 -6.20 14.75 -4.50
CA GLU A 21 -7.38 15.13 -3.71
C GLU A 21 -7.42 14.49 -2.32
N MET A 22 -6.49 13.58 -2.02
CA MET A 22 -6.39 12.96 -0.69
C MET A 22 -5.87 13.93 0.36
N GLU A 23 -6.39 13.78 1.58
CA GLU A 23 -6.02 14.62 2.73
C GLU A 23 -4.56 14.37 3.13
N ASN A 24 -3.79 15.43 3.34
CA ASN A 24 -2.44 15.31 3.89
C ASN A 24 -2.54 15.12 5.41
N ARG A 25 -2.17 13.94 5.92
CA ARG A 25 -2.13 13.64 7.37
C ARG A 25 -0.70 13.31 7.79
N GLY A 26 0.14 14.35 7.83
CA GLY A 26 1.57 14.21 8.14
C GLY A 26 2.37 13.69 6.95
N GLU A 27 3.15 12.63 7.16
CA GLU A 27 4.00 12.03 6.13
C GLU A 27 3.24 11.14 5.13
N ASN A 28 1.97 10.83 5.41
CA ASN A 28 1.13 9.99 4.57
C ASN A 28 -0.11 10.75 4.08
N LYS A 29 -0.67 10.28 2.96
CA LYS A 29 -2.01 10.67 2.51
C LYS A 29 -3.06 9.89 3.27
N PHE A 30 -4.27 10.43 3.38
CA PHE A 30 -5.43 9.71 3.90
C PHE A 30 -6.55 9.73 2.86
N CYS A 31 -7.03 8.55 2.51
CA CYS A 31 -8.14 8.41 1.57
C CYS A 31 -9.45 8.36 2.36
N LEU A 32 -10.31 9.37 2.16
CA LEU A 32 -11.62 9.43 2.81
C LEU A 32 -12.59 8.35 2.28
N SER A 33 -12.41 7.89 1.03
CA SER A 33 -13.29 6.88 0.43
C SER A 33 -13.09 5.49 1.03
N CYS A 34 -11.85 5.03 1.19
CA CYS A 34 -11.56 3.74 1.83
C CYS A 34 -11.25 3.87 3.34
N ASN A 35 -11.28 5.10 3.87
CA ASN A 35 -11.02 5.44 5.28
C ASN A 35 -9.71 4.83 5.83
N LYS A 36 -8.65 4.86 5.01
CA LYS A 36 -7.34 4.27 5.32
C LYS A 36 -6.23 5.28 5.04
N SER A 37 -5.15 5.18 5.81
CA SER A 37 -3.89 5.84 5.48
C SER A 37 -3.32 5.21 4.21
N VAL A 38 -2.83 6.05 3.29
CA VAL A 38 -2.27 5.65 2.01
C VAL A 38 -0.77 5.87 2.03
N THR A 39 -0.02 4.78 1.87
CA THR A 39 1.44 4.82 1.73
C THR A 39 1.81 4.86 0.24
N ASP A 40 2.69 5.78 -0.13
CA ASP A 40 3.25 5.82 -1.49
C ASP A 40 4.44 4.88 -1.61
N PHE A 41 4.26 3.78 -2.34
CA PHE A 41 5.31 2.78 -2.59
C PHE A 41 6.07 3.03 -3.89
N THR A 42 5.79 4.10 -4.65
CA THR A 42 6.41 4.30 -5.98
C THR A 42 7.95 4.41 -5.94
N GLY A 43 8.54 4.80 -4.81
CA GLY A 43 9.99 4.83 -4.60
C GLY A 43 10.58 3.58 -3.95
N TYR A 44 9.78 2.55 -3.65
CA TYR A 44 10.20 1.40 -2.86
C TYR A 44 10.56 0.20 -3.75
N THR A 45 11.54 -0.57 -3.32
CA THR A 45 11.84 -1.89 -3.89
C THR A 45 10.82 -2.94 -3.44
N ASN A 46 10.68 -4.03 -4.20
CA ASN A 46 9.75 -5.12 -3.85
C ASN A 46 10.04 -5.71 -2.47
N ALA A 47 11.31 -5.82 -2.09
CA ALA A 47 11.71 -6.31 -0.77
C ALA A 47 11.25 -5.38 0.36
N GLU A 48 11.32 -4.06 0.17
CA GLU A 48 10.84 -3.09 1.14
C GLU A 48 9.32 -3.08 1.23
N ILE A 49 8.63 -3.15 0.09
CA ILE A 49 7.16 -3.26 0.04
C ILE A 49 6.71 -4.50 0.81
N ILE A 50 7.27 -5.68 0.50
CA ILE A 50 6.96 -6.93 1.20
C ILE A 50 7.24 -6.79 2.70
N LYS A 51 8.40 -6.23 3.08
CA LYS A 51 8.75 -6.04 4.49
C LYS A 51 7.73 -5.16 5.22
N ILE A 52 7.23 -4.10 4.59
CA ILE A 52 6.23 -3.21 5.19
C ILE A 52 4.89 -3.93 5.33
N LEU A 53 4.43 -4.60 4.26
CA LEU A 53 3.19 -5.37 4.27
C LEU A 53 3.23 -6.50 5.31
N SER A 54 4.35 -7.23 5.42
CA SER A 54 4.55 -8.30 6.41
C SER A 54 4.53 -7.84 7.87
N ASN A 55 4.81 -6.56 8.12
CA ASN A 55 4.81 -5.96 9.46
C ASN A 55 3.48 -5.25 9.78
N THR A 56 2.58 -5.12 8.81
CA THR A 56 1.30 -4.45 9.00
C THR A 56 0.30 -5.48 9.55
N SER A 57 -0.28 -5.21 10.72
CA SER A 57 -1.26 -6.09 11.37
C SER A 57 -2.72 -5.83 10.95
N SER A 58 -2.95 -4.79 10.14
CA SER A 58 -4.25 -4.36 9.66
C SER A 58 -4.24 -4.15 8.14
N GLU A 59 -5.42 -4.06 7.54
CA GLU A 59 -5.52 -3.65 6.14
C GLU A 59 -4.92 -2.25 5.93
N THR A 60 -4.25 -2.06 4.80
CA THR A 60 -3.66 -0.77 4.41
C THR A 60 -4.08 -0.39 3.00
N CYS A 61 -3.98 0.90 2.67
CA CYS A 61 -4.11 1.39 1.30
C CYS A 61 -2.72 1.79 0.80
N GLY A 62 -2.39 1.44 -0.44
CA GLY A 62 -1.06 1.66 -0.99
C GLY A 62 -1.13 2.14 -2.43
N ARG A 63 -0.25 3.07 -2.79
CA ARG A 63 -0.05 3.51 -4.17
C ARG A 63 1.14 2.75 -4.77
N LEU A 64 0.86 1.88 -5.74
CA LEU A 64 1.84 1.05 -6.44
C LEU A 64 1.73 1.32 -7.94
N THR A 65 2.85 1.24 -8.64
CA THR A 65 2.83 1.17 -10.12
C THR A 65 2.37 -0.20 -10.59
N GLN A 66 1.83 -0.28 -11.81
CA GLN A 66 1.45 -1.56 -12.41
C GLN A 66 2.66 -2.52 -12.50
N THR A 67 3.85 -2.00 -12.77
CA THR A 67 5.09 -2.79 -12.81
C THR A 67 5.40 -3.41 -11.45
N GLN A 68 5.34 -2.63 -10.36
CA GLN A 68 5.55 -3.17 -9.01
C GLN A 68 4.51 -4.24 -8.67
N LEU A 69 3.23 -3.99 -8.96
CA LEU A 69 2.17 -4.96 -8.71
C LEU A 69 2.39 -6.28 -9.47
N ASN A 70 2.83 -6.20 -10.72
CA ASN A 70 3.13 -7.37 -11.56
C ASN A 70 4.42 -8.10 -11.15
N GLN A 71 5.34 -7.46 -10.43
CA GLN A 71 6.57 -8.10 -9.95
C GLN A 71 6.44 -8.67 -8.53
N LEU A 72 5.42 -8.24 -7.80
CA LEU A 72 5.07 -8.76 -6.47
C LEU A 72 4.24 -10.05 -6.55
N ASN A 73 3.72 -10.39 -7.73
CA ASN A 73 2.94 -11.60 -8.03
C ASN A 73 3.61 -12.39 -9.16
#